data_AF-A0A178E0H6-F1
#
_entry.id   AF-A0A178E0H6-F1
#
_cell.length_a   1.000
_cell.length_b   1.000
_cell.length_c   1.000
_cell.angle_alpha   90.00
_cell.angle_beta   90.00
_cell.angle_gamma   90.00
#
_symmetry.space_group_name_H-M   'P 1'
#
loop_
_entity.id
_entity.type
_entity.pdbx_description
1 polymer ?
#
loop_
_entity_poly.entity_id
_entity_poly.type
_entity_poly.pdbx_seq_one_letter_code
_entity_poly.pdbx_strand_id
1 'polypeptide(L)'
;MKSFIAILTLAAVASAGALAPLNTLAVCNARRGESCPGSGQRGCENNGGHSMLCVTTSPGKFNWIYADNCPDSNSHCDCADGLCKPN
;
A
#
# COMPACT_ATOMS: atom_id res chain seq x y z
N MET A 1 -56.35 -1.18 18.18
CA MET A 1 -55.08 -1.80 18.60
C MET A 1 -54.80 -3.02 17.73
N LYS A 2 -53.77 -2.96 16.88
CA LYS A 2 -53.16 -4.07 16.11
C LYS A 2 -51.97 -3.45 15.36
N SER A 3 -50.78 -3.47 15.96
CA SER A 3 -49.76 -4.52 15.89
C SER A 3 -48.64 -4.12 14.93
N PHE A 4 -47.53 -3.78 15.58
CA PHE A 4 -46.16 -3.63 15.10
C PHE A 4 -45.72 -4.79 14.19
N ILE A 5 -45.10 -4.49 13.04
CA ILE A 5 -43.96 -5.25 12.51
C ILE A 5 -42.98 -4.26 11.87
N ALA A 6 -41.81 -4.16 12.49
CA ALA A 6 -40.63 -3.52 11.96
C ALA A 6 -40.11 -4.30 10.75
N ILE A 7 -39.81 -3.62 9.65
CA ILE A 7 -38.92 -4.15 8.61
C ILE A 7 -37.80 -3.13 8.46
N LEU A 8 -36.75 -3.34 9.27
CA LEU A 8 -35.41 -2.83 9.01
C LEU A 8 -34.92 -3.47 7.71
N THR A 9 -35.10 -2.80 6.57
CA THR A 9 -34.33 -3.12 5.39
C THR A 9 -32.91 -2.58 5.60
N LEU A 10 -32.04 -3.48 6.06
CA LEU A 10 -30.59 -3.36 5.94
C LEU A 10 -30.24 -2.99 4.49
N ALA A 11 -29.97 -1.71 4.24
CA ALA A 11 -29.24 -1.27 3.05
C ALA A 11 -27.77 -1.64 3.26
N ALA A 12 -27.46 -2.91 3.02
CA ALA A 12 -26.10 -3.34 2.81
C ALA A 12 -25.63 -2.91 1.41
N VAL A 13 -24.31 -2.80 1.29
CA VAL A 13 -23.49 -2.72 0.07
C VAL A 13 -23.54 -1.41 -0.72
N ALA A 14 -22.53 -0.56 -0.51
CA ALA A 14 -21.67 -0.05 -1.59
C ALA A 14 -20.57 0.86 -1.05
N SER A 15 -19.58 0.27 -0.38
CA SER A 15 -18.21 0.78 -0.43
C SER A 15 -17.28 -0.41 -0.50
N ALA A 16 -17.41 -1.19 -1.57
CA ALA A 16 -16.25 -1.82 -2.16
C ALA A 16 -15.39 -0.68 -2.72
N GLY A 17 -14.71 0.05 -1.82
CA GLY A 17 -13.53 0.80 -2.20
C GLY A 17 -12.57 -0.23 -2.76
N ALA A 18 -12.47 -0.25 -4.08
CA ALA A 18 -11.78 -1.27 -4.83
C ALA A 18 -10.42 -1.56 -4.19
N LEU A 19 -10.30 -2.76 -3.61
CA LEU A 19 -9.03 -3.47 -3.49
C LEU A 19 -8.60 -3.80 -4.93
N ALA A 20 -8.11 -2.78 -5.63
CA ALA A 20 -7.19 -3.01 -6.71
C ALA A 20 -5.84 -2.56 -6.17
N PRO A 21 -5.01 -3.47 -5.61
CA PRO A 21 -3.59 -3.29 -5.84
C PRO A 21 -3.45 -3.47 -7.36
N LEU A 22 -3.58 -2.36 -8.10
CA LEU A 22 -3.05 -2.33 -9.45
C LEU A 22 -1.63 -2.84 -9.33
N ASN A 23 -1.24 -3.71 -10.26
CA ASN A 23 0.14 -4.08 -10.51
C ASN A 23 0.94 -2.83 -10.95
N THR A 24 0.97 -1.77 -10.16
CA THR A 24 2.04 -0.78 -10.19
C THR A 24 3.27 -1.55 -9.77
N LEU A 25 4.05 -1.98 -10.78
CA LEU A 25 5.38 -2.52 -10.58
C LEU A 25 6.08 -1.67 -9.53
N ALA A 26 6.70 -2.32 -8.55
CA ALA A 26 7.42 -1.59 -7.55
C ALA A 26 8.62 -0.86 -8.17
N VAL A 27 8.91 0.33 -7.63
CA VAL A 27 10.03 1.13 -8.09
C VAL A 27 11.30 0.58 -7.45
N CYS A 28 12.19 0.00 -8.27
CA CYS A 28 13.53 -0.33 -7.82
C CYS A 28 14.30 0.95 -7.48
N ASN A 29 15.08 0.91 -6.40
CA ASN A 29 15.94 1.99 -5.95
C ASN A 29 15.19 3.24 -5.46
N ALA A 30 13.95 3.09 -4.97
CA ALA A 30 13.26 4.16 -4.26
C ALA A 30 14.05 4.54 -3.00
N ARG A 31 14.23 5.83 -2.72
CA ARG A 31 14.89 6.31 -1.49
C ARG A 31 14.00 7.23 -0.66
N ARG A 32 14.18 7.16 0.66
CA ARG A 32 13.53 8.08 1.60
C ARG A 32 13.93 9.52 1.25
N GLY A 33 12.93 10.39 1.10
CA GLY A 33 13.13 11.80 0.71
C GLY A 33 13.10 12.04 -0.80
N GLU A 34 13.06 10.99 -1.63
CA GLU A 34 12.72 11.14 -3.04
C GLU A 34 11.20 11.30 -3.20
N SER A 35 10.80 12.07 -4.23
CA SER A 35 9.40 12.20 -4.60
C SER A 35 8.94 10.99 -5.40
N CYS A 36 7.74 10.50 -5.09
CA CYS A 36 7.08 9.44 -5.85
C CYS A 36 5.96 10.02 -6.73
N PRO A 37 5.64 9.37 -7.86
CA PRO A 37 4.65 9.87 -8.80
C PRO A 37 3.20 9.70 -8.32
N GLY A 38 2.92 8.86 -7.31
CA GLY A 38 1.58 8.75 -6.73
C GLY A 38 1.49 7.88 -5.48
N SER A 39 0.52 8.19 -4.61
CA SER A 39 0.30 7.49 -3.35
C SER A 39 -0.06 6.01 -3.55
N GLY A 40 0.38 5.16 -2.63
CA GLY A 40 0.09 3.73 -2.62
C GLY A 40 1.04 2.89 -3.49
N GLN A 41 1.94 3.53 -4.22
CA GLN A 41 3.01 2.82 -4.90
C GLN A 41 4.00 2.20 -3.91
N ARG A 42 4.56 1.05 -4.28
CA ARG A 42 5.62 0.39 -3.53
C ARG A 42 6.97 0.60 -4.21
N GLY A 43 8.03 0.51 -3.43
CA GLY A 43 9.39 0.62 -3.91
C GLY A 43 10.35 -0.17 -3.04
N CYS A 44 11.53 -0.44 -3.58
CA CYS A 44 12.63 -1.08 -2.85
C CYS A 44 13.78 -0.10 -2.70
N GLU A 45 14.37 -0.07 -1.51
CA GLU A 45 15.63 0.62 -1.27
C GLU A 45 16.74 0.10 -2.21
N ASN A 46 17.73 0.93 -2.53
CA ASN A 46 18.82 0.64 -3.48
C ASN A 46 19.71 -0.58 -3.14
N ASN A 47 19.49 -1.22 -1.98
CA ASN A 47 20.15 -2.46 -1.55
C ASN A 47 19.17 -3.61 -1.25
N GLY A 48 17.87 -3.43 -1.52
CA GLY A 48 16.84 -4.42 -1.22
C GLY A 48 16.60 -4.67 0.29
N GLY A 49 17.27 -3.95 1.20
CA GLY A 49 17.12 -4.16 2.65
C GLY A 49 15.77 -3.70 3.21
N HIS A 50 15.03 -2.86 2.49
CA HIS A 50 13.76 -2.31 2.97
C HIS A 50 12.72 -2.19 1.85
N SER A 51 11.46 -2.47 2.21
CA SER A 51 10.27 -2.15 1.43
C SER A 51 9.79 -0.74 1.79
N MET A 52 9.40 0.02 0.77
CA MET A 52 8.99 1.41 0.90
C MET A 52 7.61 1.64 0.30
N LEU A 53 6.88 2.57 0.90
CA LEU A 53 5.54 2.97 0.46
C LEU A 53 5.52 4.46 0.15
N CYS A 54 4.91 4.81 -0.99
CA CYS A 54 4.67 6.21 -1.34
C CYS A 54 3.41 6.70 -0.61
N VAL A 55 3.54 7.78 0.14
CA VAL A 55 2.43 8.39 0.89
C VAL A 55 2.25 9.85 0.50
N THR A 56 1.00 10.32 0.53
CA THR A 56 0.66 11.73 0.37
C THR A 56 1.00 12.49 1.65
N THR A 57 1.89 13.46 1.58
CA THR A 57 2.26 14.31 2.73
C THR A 57 1.45 15.60 2.76
N SER A 58 1.00 16.09 1.61
CA SER A 58 0.10 17.25 1.44
C SER A 58 -0.61 17.13 0.08
N PRO A 59 -1.67 17.90 -0.21
CA PRO A 59 -2.32 17.86 -1.53
C PRO A 59 -1.30 18.04 -2.66
N GLY A 60 -1.16 17.02 -3.51
CA GLY A 60 -0.20 17.01 -4.63
C GLY A 60 1.28 16.79 -4.25
N LYS A 61 1.60 16.56 -2.98
CA LYS A 61 2.97 16.23 -2.52
C LYS A 61 3.04 14.81 -1.99
N PHE A 62 4.02 14.08 -2.49
CA PHE A 62 4.23 12.68 -2.13
C PHE A 62 5.66 12.46 -1.63
N ASN A 63 5.84 11.48 -0.76
CA ASN A 63 7.14 11.09 -0.26
C ASN A 63 7.19 9.58 -0.04
N TRP A 64 8.36 8.99 -0.23
CA TRP A 64 8.58 7.63 0.18
C TRP A 64 8.84 7.52 1.69
N ILE A 65 8.23 6.53 2.33
CA ILE A 65 8.48 6.14 3.71
C ILE A 65 8.87 4.66 3.79
N TYR A 66 9.65 4.30 4.80
CA TYR A 66 9.90 2.90 5.11
C TYR A 66 8.59 2.24 5.57
N ALA A 67 8.24 1.14 4.92
CA ALA A 67 7.05 0.35 5.27
C ALA A 67 7.47 -0.85 6.11
N ASP A 68 8.35 -1.69 5.56
CA ASP A 68 8.80 -2.93 6.17
C ASP A 68 10.33 -3.00 6.09
N ASN A 69 10.97 -3.37 7.20
CA ASN A 69 12.37 -3.77 7.18
C ASN A 69 12.43 -5.21 6.69
N CYS A 70 13.29 -5.52 5.72
CA CYS A 70 13.53 -6.88 5.24
C CYS A 70 14.74 -7.41 6.02
N PRO A 71 14.57 -8.00 7.22
CA PRO A 71 15.68 -8.31 8.10
C PRO A 71 16.75 -9.19 7.42
N ASP A 72 17.99 -8.70 7.45
CA ASP A 72 19.21 -9.39 6.99
C ASP A 72 19.41 -10.69 7.78
N SER A 73 19.37 -11.88 7.17
CA SER A 73 20.36 -12.35 6.20
C SER A 73 19.76 -13.25 5.11
N ASN A 74 18.42 -13.36 5.08
CA ASN A 74 17.73 -14.32 4.22
C ASN A 74 16.47 -13.73 3.57
N SER A 75 16.35 -12.39 3.54
CA SER A 75 15.22 -11.68 2.92
C SER A 75 15.73 -10.50 2.08
N HIS A 76 15.00 -10.15 1.02
CA HIS A 76 15.24 -8.99 0.17
C HIS A 76 13.90 -8.36 -0.24
N CYS A 77 13.90 -7.08 -0.58
CA CYS A 77 12.75 -6.44 -1.22
C CYS A 77 12.69 -6.83 -2.70
N ASP A 78 11.60 -7.47 -3.11
CA ASP A 78 11.36 -7.88 -4.48
C ASP A 78 10.81 -6.72 -5.30
N CYS A 79 11.50 -6.31 -6.35
CA CYS A 79 11.08 -5.19 -7.19
C CYS A 79 9.82 -5.43 -8.05
N ALA A 80 9.33 -6.66 -8.17
CA ALA A 80 8.10 -6.92 -8.92
C ALA A 80 6.88 -6.39 -8.16
N ASP A 81 6.87 -6.53 -6.82
CA ASP A 81 5.74 -6.15 -5.97
C ASP A 81 6.08 -5.21 -4.80
N GLY A 82 7.37 -5.02 -4.51
CA GLY A 82 7.86 -4.11 -3.47
C GLY A 82 7.63 -4.63 -2.06
N LEU A 83 7.59 -5.96 -1.90
CA LEU A 83 7.48 -6.64 -0.60
C LEU A 83 8.80 -7.32 -0.23
N CYS A 84 9.02 -7.48 1.07
CA CYS A 84 10.10 -8.32 1.55
C CYS A 84 9.78 -9.80 1.25
N LYS A 85 10.67 -10.47 0.53
CA LYS A 85 10.63 -11.89 0.22
C LYS A 85 11.86 -12.60 0.79
N PRO A 86 11.77 -13.89 1.10
CA PRO A 86 12.95 -14.68 1.39
C PRO A 86 13.85 -14.81 0.14
N ASN A 87 15.16 -14.95 0.35
CA ASN A 87 16.12 -15.36 -0.68
C ASN A 87 15.91 -16.80 -1.15
#